data_AF-A0A1G5GVZ0-F1
#
_entry.id   AF-A0A1G5GVZ0-F1
#
_cell.length_a   1.000
_cell.length_b   1.000
_cell.length_c   1.000
_cell.angle_alpha   90.00
_cell.angle_beta   90.00
_cell.angle_gamma   90.00
#
_symmetry.space_group_name_H-M   'P 1'
#
loop_
_entity.id
_entity.type
_entity.pdbx_description
1 polymer ?
#
loop_
_entity_poly.entity_id
_entity_poly.type
_entity_poly.pdbx_seq_one_letter_code
_entity_poly.pdbx_strand_id
1 'polypeptide(L)' 'KNRITGKGFGEAEPKVDCGESCTEEQHAQNRRSEFLIVK' A
#
# COMPACT_ATOMS: atom_id res chain seq x y z
N LYS A 1 14.22 14.08 14.95
CA LYS A 1 14.17 12.60 14.86
C LYS A 1 12.75 12.01 14.80
N ASN A 2 11.67 12.78 14.98
CA ASN A 2 10.28 12.27 15.02
C ASN A 2 9.39 12.79 13.86
N ARG A 3 9.98 13.10 12.70
CA ARG A 3 9.27 13.73 11.56
C ARG A 3 8.64 12.74 10.59
N ILE A 4 9.03 11.47 10.69
CA ILE A 4 8.59 10.40 9.81
C ILE A 4 8.20 9.24 10.72
N THR A 5 7.00 8.73 10.50
CA THR A 5 6.52 7.47 11.09
C THR A 5 6.19 6.53 9.95
N GLY A 6 6.27 5.22 10.19
CA GLY A 6 6.02 4.20 9.18
C GLY A 6 5.22 3.05 9.76
N LYS A 7 4.30 2.51 8.96
CA LYS A 7 3.51 1.32 9.28
C LYS A 7 3.52 0.39 8.07
N GLY A 8 3.84 -0.88 8.31
CA GLY A 8 3.76 -1.93 7.29
C GLY A 8 2.41 -2.61 7.35
N PHE A 9 1.73 -2.71 6.21
CA PHE A 9 0.40 -3.34 6.11
C PHE A 9 0.41 -4.68 5.35
N GLY A 10 1.50 -5.02 4.67
CA GLY A 10 1.55 -6.22 3.84
C GLY A 10 0.42 -6.24 2.82
N GLU A 11 -0.31 -7.34 2.74
CA GLU A 11 -1.46 -7.53 1.85
C GLU A 11 -2.80 -7.29 2.54
N ALA A 12 -2.82 -6.75 3.76
CA ALA A 12 -4.05 -6.52 4.51
C ALA A 12 -4.88 -5.33 3.97
N GLU A 13 -4.24 -4.39 3.28
CA GLU A 13 -4.90 -3.20 2.70
C GLU A 13 -4.52 -3.03 1.21
N PRO A 14 -5.02 -3.91 0.32
CA PRO A 14 -4.81 -3.76 -1.12
C PRO A 14 -5.50 -2.49 -1.64
N LYS A 15 -4.86 -1.81 -2.60
CA LYS A 15 -5.46 -0.66 -3.30
C LYS A 15 -6.59 -1.10 -4.21
N VAL A 16 -6.36 -2.21 -4.90
CA VAL A 16 -7.29 -2.90 -5.78
C VAL A 16 -7.57 -4.25 -5.14
N ASP A 17 -8.79 -4.42 -4.65
CA ASP A 17 -9.25 -5.70 -4.12
C ASP A 17 -9.62 -6.62 -5.28
N CYS A 18 -8.64 -7.44 -5.70
CA CYS A 18 -8.77 -8.38 -6.80
C CYS A 18 -8.73 -9.86 -6.35
N GLY A 19 -8.74 -10.11 -5.03
CA GLY A 19 -8.67 -11.47 -4.48
C GLY A 19 -7.46 -12.25 -5.01
N GLU A 20 -7.68 -13.50 -5.44
CA GLU A 20 -6.64 -14.36 -6.03
C GLU A 20 -6.41 -14.13 -7.53
N SER A 21 -7.27 -13.35 -8.20
CA SER A 21 -7.26 -13.16 -9.65
C SER A 21 -6.80 -11.76 -10.05
N CYS A 22 -5.68 -11.30 -9.50
CA CYS A 22 -5.10 -10.01 -9.86
C CYS A 22 -4.27 -10.11 -11.15
N THR A 23 -4.38 -9.10 -12.02
CA THR A 23 -3.42 -8.95 -13.13
C THR A 23 -2.09 -8.42 -12.62
N GLU A 24 -1.03 -8.56 -13.42
CA GLU A 24 0.29 -8.01 -13.06
C GLU A 24 0.26 -6.49 -12.83
N GLU A 25 -0.56 -5.77 -13.60
CA GLU A 25 -0.78 -4.34 -13.42
C GLU A 25 -1.46 -4.02 -12.09
N GLN A 26 -2.46 -4.82 -11.69
CA GLN A 26 -3.14 -4.66 -10.40
C GLN A 26 -2.21 -4.99 -9.23
N HIS A 27 -1.42 -6.05 -9.36
CA HIS A 27 -0.37 -6.37 -8.39
C HIS A 27 0.66 -5.23 -8.27
N ALA A 28 1.06 -4.63 -9.38
CA ALA A 28 1.95 -3.46 -9.37
C ALA A 28 1.32 -2.25 -8.66
N GLN A 29 0.01 -2.03 -8.82
CA GLN A 29 -0.70 -0.98 -8.09
C GLN A 29 -0.79 -1.26 -6.58
N ASN A 30 -0.94 -2.52 -6.17
CA ASN A 30 -1.01 -2.92 -4.76
C ASN A 30 0.34 -2.82 -4.03
N ARG A 31 1.45 -3.13 -4.72
CA ARG A 31 2.82 -2.98 -4.22
C ARG A 31 3.26 -1.51 -4.17
N ARG A 32 2.73 -0.76 -3.21
CA ARG A 32 2.87 0.70 -3.12
C ARG A 32 3.31 1.16 -1.73
N SER A 33 3.81 2.40 -1.65
CA SER A 33 4.00 3.14 -0.41
C SER A 33 3.12 4.38 -0.44
N GLU A 34 2.37 4.63 0.63
CA GLU A 34 1.54 5.81 0.77
C GLU A 34 2.18 6.80 1.73
N PHE A 35 2.03 8.10 1.44
CA PHE A 35 2.58 9.18 2.25
C PHE A 35 1.46 10.14 2.64
N LEU A 36 1.31 10.35 3.95
CA LEU A 36 0.41 11.36 4.50
C LEU A 36 1.25 12.45 5.15
N ILE A 37 1.04 13.70 4.74
CA ILE A 37 1.65 14.87 5.36
C ILE A 37 0.76 15.29 6.54
N VAL A 38 1.31 15.21 7.75
CA VAL A 38 0.63 15.59 9.00
C VAL A 38 1.00 17.03 9.39
N LYS A 39 0.09 17.73 10.09
CA LYS A 39 0.24 19.14 10.51
C LYS A 39 1.29 19.32 11.61
#